data_AF-A0A4V3N715-F1
#
_entry.id   AF-A0A4V3N715-F1
#
_cell.length_a   1.000
_cell.length_b   1.000
_cell.length_c   1.000
_cell.angle_alpha   90.00
_cell.angle_beta   90.00
_cell.angle_gamma   90.00
#
_symmetry.space_group_name_H-M   'P 1'
#
loop_
_entity.id
_entity.type
_entity.pdbx_description
1 polymer ?
#
loop_
_entity_poly.entity_id
_entity_poly.type
_entity_poly.pdbx_seq_one_letter_code
_entity_poly.pdbx_strand_id
1 'polypeptide(L)'
;PLKELIAACRAYPGLSNARRITFEYVMLKDVNDSLDDAKALVKLLKGIPAKINLIPFNPWPGTNYQCSDWETIEKFADYINNAGYASPIRTPRGRDIL
;
A
#
# COMPACT_ATOMS: atom_id res chain seq x y z
N PRO A 1 6.02 17.68 -5.52
CA PRO A 1 4.75 17.09 -5.02
C PRO A 1 4.91 15.91 -4.04
N LEU A 2 5.38 14.72 -4.46
CA LEU A 2 5.48 13.56 -3.55
C LEU A 2 6.46 13.81 -2.39
N LYS A 3 7.63 14.40 -2.68
CA LYS A 3 8.63 14.74 -1.66
C LYS A 3 8.06 15.68 -0.58
N GLU A 4 7.27 16.66 -1.00
CA GLU A 4 6.60 17.61 -0.09
C GLU A 4 5.54 16.90 0.76
N LEU A 5 4.74 16.01 0.17
CA LEU A 5 3.76 15.19 0.91
C LEU A 5 4.45 14.35 1.98
N ILE A 6 5.52 13.63 1.62
CA ILE A 6 6.26 12.79 2.58
C ILE A 6 6.92 13.64 3.67
N ALA A 7 7.43 14.83 3.35
CA ALA A 7 7.94 15.77 4.34
C ALA A 7 6.84 16.24 5.30
N ALA A 8 5.65 16.55 4.79
CA ALA A 8 4.49 16.92 5.62
C ALA A 8 4.04 15.76 6.52
N CYS A 9 4.02 14.52 6.01
CA CYS A 9 3.74 13.33 6.82
C CYS A 9 4.76 13.15 7.95
N ARG A 10 6.05 13.40 7.70
CA ARG A 10 7.11 13.33 8.73
C ARG A 10 6.95 14.41 9.80
N ALA A 11 6.47 15.59 9.42
CA ALA A 11 6.26 16.71 10.33
C ALA A 11 4.89 16.66 11.04
N TYR A 12 4.06 15.65 10.79
CA TYR A 12 2.69 15.61 11.31
C TYR A 12 2.68 15.56 12.86
N PRO A 13 2.02 16.52 13.53
CA PRO A 13 2.05 16.61 14.99
C PRO A 13 1.43 15.38 15.69
N GLY A 14 2.11 14.88 16.72
CA GLY A 14 1.64 13.74 17.52
C GLY A 14 1.78 12.39 16.84
N LEU A 15 2.55 12.31 15.76
CA LEU A 15 2.91 11.06 15.09
C LEU A 15 3.69 10.16 16.06
N SER A 16 3.20 8.94 16.24
CA SER A 16 3.81 7.96 17.17
C SER A 16 3.43 6.54 16.76
N ASN A 17 4.01 5.54 17.41
CA ASN A 17 3.61 4.15 17.18
C ASN A 17 2.15 3.87 17.56
N ALA A 18 1.53 4.68 18.44
CA ALA A 18 0.11 4.60 18.78
C ALA A 18 -0.78 5.39 17.80
N ARG A 19 -0.23 6.41 17.14
CA ARG A 19 -0.94 7.25 16.15
C ARG A 19 -0.17 7.24 14.84
N ARG A 20 -0.40 6.19 14.05
CA ARG A 20 0.27 5.95 12.76
C ARG A 20 -0.52 6.56 11.61
N ILE A 21 0.18 7.03 10.58
CA ILE A 21 -0.44 7.40 9.30
C ILE A 21 -0.79 6.11 8.55
N THR A 22 -2.00 6.04 7.98
CA THR A 22 -2.37 4.94 7.09
C THR A 22 -2.17 5.39 5.65
N PHE A 23 -1.29 4.70 4.92
CA PHE A 23 -1.14 4.84 3.48
C PHE A 23 -2.01 3.78 2.80
N GLU A 24 -2.82 4.20 1.84
CA GLU A 24 -3.55 3.28 0.99
C GLU A 24 -2.75 3.04 -0.29
N TYR A 25 -2.56 1.76 -0.65
CA TYR A 25 -1.79 1.36 -1.81
C TYR A 25 -2.64 0.42 -2.67
N VAL A 26 -3.04 0.89 -3.85
CA VAL A 26 -3.82 0.09 -4.79
C VAL A 26 -2.88 -0.83 -5.57
N MET A 27 -3.22 -2.12 -5.63
CA MET A 27 -2.43 -3.16 -6.28
C MET A 27 -2.81 -3.31 -7.74
N LEU A 28 -2.00 -2.73 -8.63
CA LEU A 28 -2.20 -2.73 -10.07
C LEU A 28 -1.15 -3.63 -10.73
N LYS A 29 -1.63 -4.65 -11.44
CA LYS A 29 -0.80 -5.66 -12.09
C LYS A 29 0.18 -5.05 -13.08
N ASP A 30 1.46 -5.40 -12.94
CA ASP A 30 2.58 -4.99 -13.80
C ASP A 30 2.80 -3.46 -13.87
N VAL A 31 2.21 -2.71 -12.94
CA VAL A 31 2.29 -1.24 -12.87
C VAL A 31 3.01 -0.79 -11.61
N ASN A 32 2.64 -1.37 -10.46
CA ASN A 32 3.19 -0.96 -9.17
C ASN A 32 3.22 -2.09 -8.13
N ASP A 33 3.13 -3.34 -8.56
CA ASP A 33 3.00 -4.51 -7.68
C ASP A 33 4.26 -5.38 -7.64
N SER A 34 5.38 -4.89 -8.18
CA SER A 34 6.64 -5.61 -8.13
C SER A 34 7.27 -5.59 -6.74
N LEU A 35 8.15 -6.56 -6.45
CA LEU A 35 8.88 -6.56 -5.19
C LEU A 35 9.83 -5.33 -5.07
N ASP A 36 10.28 -4.77 -6.18
CA ASP A 36 11.11 -3.56 -6.17
C ASP A 36 10.30 -2.32 -5.81
N ASP A 37 9.02 -2.25 -6.19
CA ASP A 37 8.10 -1.22 -5.72
C ASP A 37 7.89 -1.30 -4.20
N ALA A 38 7.76 -2.51 -3.65
CA ALA A 38 7.67 -2.73 -2.21
C ALA A 38 8.93 -2.22 -1.47
N LYS A 39 10.14 -2.53 -2.00
CA LYS A 39 11.42 -2.03 -1.48
C LYS A 39 11.49 -0.50 -1.52
N ALA A 40 11.09 0.10 -2.63
CA ALA A 40 11.07 1.55 -2.80
C ALA A 40 10.11 2.22 -1.81
N LEU A 41 8.92 1.62 -1.60
CA LEU A 41 7.92 2.10 -0.65
C LEU A 41 8.44 2.07 0.80
N VAL A 42 9.01 0.94 1.22
CA VAL A 42 9.62 0.80 2.55
C VAL A 42 10.72 1.84 2.76
N LYS A 43 11.58 2.05 1.74
CA LYS A 43 12.65 3.05 1.79
C LYS A 43 12.09 4.47 1.92
N LEU A 44 11.03 4.80 1.18
CA LEU A 44 10.39 6.11 1.20
C LEU A 44 9.78 6.42 2.58
N LEU A 45 9.14 5.43 3.19
CA LEU A 45 8.41 5.56 4.45
C LEU A 45 9.29 5.38 5.69
N LYS A 46 10.56 5.00 5.52
CA LYS A 46 11.52 4.77 6.61
C LYS A 46 11.49 5.91 7.64
N GLY A 47 11.20 5.58 8.89
CA GLY A 47 11.13 6.54 10.02
C GLY A 47 9.80 7.29 10.17
N ILE A 48 8.79 6.99 9.36
CA ILE A 48 7.40 7.44 9.55
C ILE A 48 6.64 6.30 10.25
N PRO A 49 6.11 6.49 11.47
CA PRO A 49 5.15 5.56 12.05
C PRO A 49 3.93 5.41 11.14
N ALA A 50 3.85 4.28 10.44
CA ALA A 50 2.86 4.07 9.39
C ALA A 50 2.26 2.66 9.38
N LYS A 51 1.12 2.56 8.72
CA LYS A 51 0.44 1.32 8.30
C LYS A 51 0.18 1.44 6.81
N ILE A 52 0.34 0.35 6.06
CA ILE A 52 0.17 0.36 4.60
C ILE A 52 -0.98 -0.58 4.25
N ASN A 53 -2.15 -0.04 3.93
CA ASN A 53 -3.32 -0.83 3.58
C ASN A 53 -3.26 -1.19 2.09
N LEU A 54 -3.06 -2.46 1.76
CA LEU A 54 -3.05 -2.93 0.37
C LEU A 54 -4.49 -3.14 -0.10
N ILE A 55 -4.84 -2.55 -1.24
CA ILE A 55 -6.18 -2.58 -1.81
C ILE A 55 -6.12 -3.31 -3.14
N PRO A 56 -6.63 -4.55 -3.23
CA PRO A 56 -6.83 -5.22 -4.50
C PRO A 56 -7.70 -4.33 -5.41
N PHE A 57 -7.24 -4.10 -6.63
CA PHE A 57 -7.94 -3.24 -7.56
C PHE A 57 -9.27 -3.86 -8.01
N ASN A 58 -10.34 -3.07 -8.04
CA ASN A 58 -11.62 -3.49 -8.57
C ASN A 58 -11.81 -2.90 -9.98
N PRO A 59 -11.74 -3.71 -11.05
CA PRO A 59 -11.85 -3.19 -12.42
C PRO A 59 -13.26 -2.68 -12.73
N TRP A 60 -13.36 -1.73 -13.66
CA TRP A 60 -14.62 -1.21 -14.21
C TRP A 60 -14.54 -1.16 -15.75
N PRO A 61 -15.67 -1.15 -16.47
CA PRO A 61 -15.66 -1.11 -17.94
C PRO A 61 -14.82 0.04 -18.50
N GLY A 62 -13.91 -0.27 -19.42
CA GLY A 62 -13.03 0.71 -20.06
C GLY A 62 -11.73 1.04 -19.31
N THR A 63 -11.45 0.40 -18.17
CA THR A 63 -10.13 0.50 -17.55
C THR A 63 -9.09 -0.36 -18.29
N ASN A 64 -7.86 0.15 -18.41
CA ASN A 64 -6.72 -0.61 -18.92
C ASN A 64 -5.94 -1.32 -17.79
N TYR A 65 -6.34 -1.12 -16.53
CA TYR A 65 -5.67 -1.69 -15.38
C TYR A 65 -6.28 -3.02 -14.95
N GLN A 66 -5.43 -3.89 -14.41
CA GLN A 66 -5.83 -5.18 -13.88
C GLN A 66 -5.45 -5.26 -12.40
N CYS A 67 -6.21 -6.06 -11.66
CA CYS A 67 -5.84 -6.40 -10.29
C CYS A 67 -4.60 -7.30 -10.31
N SER A 68 -3.66 -7.02 -9.43
CA SER A 68 -2.54 -7.93 -9.15
C SER A 68 -3.04 -9.31 -8.73
N ASP A 69 -2.27 -10.33 -9.08
CA ASP A 69 -2.55 -11.70 -8.65
C ASP A 69 -2.43 -11.81 -7.12
N TRP A 70 -3.23 -12.67 -6.51
CA TRP A 70 -3.29 -12.77 -5.05
C TRP A 70 -1.93 -13.11 -4.42
N GLU A 71 -1.18 -14.03 -5.03
CA GLU A 71 0.17 -14.40 -4.59
C GLU A 71 1.14 -13.19 -4.64
N THR A 72 1.02 -12.32 -5.64
CA THR A 72 1.83 -11.09 -5.74
C THR A 72 1.48 -10.14 -4.60
N ILE A 73 0.19 -9.95 -4.32
CA ILE A 73 -0.27 -9.10 -3.21
C ILE A 73 0.22 -9.63 -1.86
N GLU A 74 0.16 -10.95 -1.64
CA GLU A 74 0.66 -11.59 -0.42
C GLU A 74 2.17 -11.42 -0.28
N LYS A 75 2.96 -11.69 -1.33
CA LYS A 75 4.43 -11.46 -1.30
C LYS A 75 4.79 -10.01 -1.03
N PHE A 76 4.06 -9.07 -1.63
CA PHE A 76 4.24 -7.64 -1.41
C PHE A 76 3.92 -7.26 0.04
N ALA A 77 2.81 -7.78 0.59
CA ALA A 77 2.42 -7.59 1.98
C ALA A 77 3.46 -8.19 2.94
N ASP A 78 3.93 -9.40 2.69
CA ASP A 78 4.90 -10.08 3.54
C ASP A 78 6.22 -9.31 3.59
N TYR A 79 6.70 -8.80 2.45
CA TYR A 79 7.89 -7.97 2.41
C TYR A 79 7.75 -6.72 3.29
N ILE A 80 6.61 -6.04 3.20
CA ILE A 80 6.34 -4.81 3.97
C ILE A 80 6.18 -5.12 5.47
N ASN A 81 5.48 -6.19 5.81
CA ASN A 81 5.33 -6.68 7.19
C ASN A 81 6.70 -7.01 7.79
N ASN A 82 7.56 -7.72 7.06
CA ASN A 82 8.92 -8.07 7.48
C ASN A 82 9.82 -6.83 7.65
N ALA A 83 9.54 -5.75 6.93
CA ALA A 83 10.21 -4.46 7.09
C ALA A 83 9.71 -3.64 8.30
N GLY A 84 8.74 -4.15 9.07
CA GLY A 84 8.23 -3.54 10.30
C GLY A 84 6.99 -2.67 10.12
N TYR A 85 6.38 -2.65 8.92
CA TYR A 85 5.16 -1.91 8.64
C TYR A 85 3.98 -2.87 8.57
N ALA A 86 2.94 -2.64 9.38
CA ALA A 86 1.73 -3.43 9.27
C ALA A 86 1.09 -3.22 7.89
N SER A 87 0.92 -4.31 7.14
CA SER A 87 0.32 -4.27 5.79
C SER A 87 -0.83 -5.25 5.61
N PRO A 88 -2.03 -4.93 6.14
CA PRO A 88 -3.21 -5.74 5.86
C PRO A 88 -3.63 -5.60 4.40
N ILE A 89 -4.16 -6.68 3.86
CA ILE A 89 -4.80 -6.71 2.56
C ILE A 89 -6.31 -6.51 2.79
N ARG A 90 -6.89 -5.50 2.15
CA ARG A 90 -8.32 -5.21 2.27
C ARG A 90 -9.13 -6.30 1.61
N THR A 91 -10.04 -6.93 2.36
CA THR A 91 -10.99 -7.89 1.81
C THR A 91 -11.93 -7.18 0.83
N PRO A 92 -12.04 -7.63 -0.43
CA PRO A 92 -13.01 -7.10 -1.38
C PRO A 92 -14.42 -7.31 -0.84
N ARG A 93 -15.23 -6.25 -0.77
CA ARG A 93 -16.65 -6.33 -0.42
C ARG A 93 -17.47 -6.22 -1.71
N GLY A 94 -18.44 -7.10 -1.93
CA GLY A 94 -19.40 -6.99 -3.04
C GLY A 94 -19.06 -7.72 -4.33
N ARG A 95 -18.22 -8.78 -4.30
CA ARG A 95 -18.06 -9.67 -5.48
C ARG A 95 -19.31 -10.49 -5.83
N ASP A 96 -20.30 -10.51 -4.93
CA ASP A 96 -21.55 -11.29 -5.09
C ASP A 96 -22.74 -10.47 -5.63
N ILE A 97 -22.57 -9.18 -5.97
CA ILE A 97 -23.67 -8.29 -6.42
C ILE A 97 -23.48 -7.71 -7.83
N LEU A 98 -22.63 -8.33 -8.66
CA LEU A 98 -22.44 -7.99 -10.08
C LEU A 98 -23.08 -9.04 -10.98
#